data_AF-A0A0B6ZN84-F1
#
_entry.id   AF-A0A0B6ZN84-F1
#
_cell.length_a   1.000
_cell.length_b   1.000
_cell.length_c   1.000
_cell.angle_alpha   90.00
_cell.angle_beta   90.00
_cell.angle_gamma   90.00
#
_symmetry.space_group_name_H-M   'P 1'
#
loop_
_entity.id
_entity.type
_entity.pdbx_description
1 polymer ?
#
loop_
_entity_poly.entity_id
_entity_poly.type
_entity_poly.pdbx_seq_one_letter_code
_entity_poly.pdbx_strand_id
1 'polypeptide(L)'
;MDKKKQLESQINSQKVIQSELLQLKNTSKVYRKQQNSDIFFLSTVDKEMQTSKHTLDNLLTELKALDQSDKISNNENSQLVS
;
A
#
# COMPACT_ATOMS: atom_id res chain seq x y z
N MET A 1 7.99 14.39 5.88
CA MET A 1 8.37 12.98 5.66
C MET A 1 8.44 12.77 4.15
N ASP A 2 9.46 12.09 3.66
CA ASP A 2 9.63 11.80 2.22
C ASP A 2 8.45 10.93 1.73
N LYS A 3 7.72 11.42 0.72
CA LYS A 3 6.51 10.77 0.17
C LYS A 3 6.82 9.33 -0.27
N LYS A 4 8.01 9.11 -0.85
CA LYS A 4 8.46 7.79 -1.29
C LYS A 4 8.58 6.81 -0.12
N LYS A 5 9.24 7.24 0.97
CA LYS A 5 9.39 6.44 2.19
C LYS A 5 8.04 6.12 2.84
N GLN A 6 7.08 7.05 2.78
CA GLN A 6 5.73 6.80 3.28
C GLN A 6 5.02 5.73 2.46
N LEU A 7 5.12 5.76 1.13
CA LEU A 7 4.56 4.74 0.24
C LEU A 7 5.21 3.37 0.48
N GLU A 8 6.53 3.31 0.57
CA GLU A 8 7.28 2.08 0.87
C GLU A 8 6.86 1.49 2.22
N SER A 9 6.69 2.33 3.25
CA SER A 9 6.19 1.89 4.55
C SER A 9 4.79 1.31 4.45
N GLN A 10 3.87 1.93 3.71
CA GLN A 10 2.50 1.43 3.54
C GLN A 10 2.47 0.11 2.76
N ILE A 11 3.30 -0.01 1.72
CA ILE A 11 3.48 -1.25 0.93
C ILE A 11 3.93 -2.39 1.85
N ASN A 12 4.94 -2.15 2.70
CA ASN A 12 5.42 -3.16 3.64
C ASN A 12 4.34 -3.56 4.63
N SER A 13 3.57 -2.61 5.18
CA SER A 13 2.44 -2.92 6.04
C SER A 13 1.39 -3.79 5.35
N GLN A 14 1.05 -3.52 4.09
CA GLN A 14 0.11 -4.37 3.33
C GLN A 14 0.64 -5.78 3.11
N LYS A 15 1.94 -5.95 2.83
CA LYS A 15 2.57 -7.28 2.70
C LYS A 15 2.51 -8.07 4.00
N VAL A 16 2.73 -7.41 5.14
CA VAL A 16 2.59 -8.04 6.47
C VAL A 16 1.15 -8.48 6.69
N ILE A 17 0.17 -7.61 6.42
CA ILE A 17 -1.26 -7.95 6.53
C ILE A 17 -1.62 -9.18 5.68
N GLN A 18 -1.17 -9.24 4.42
CA GLN A 18 -1.41 -10.42 3.57
C GLN A 18 -0.79 -11.68 4.15
N SER A 19 0.44 -11.59 4.68
CA SER A 19 1.11 -12.73 5.33
C SER A 19 0.35 -13.20 6.56
N GLU A 20 -0.17 -12.29 7.39
CA GLU A 20 -0.97 -12.62 8.57
C GLU A 20 -2.31 -13.26 8.17
N LEU A 21 -3.01 -12.68 7.20
CA LEU A 21 -4.29 -13.23 6.71
C LEU A 21 -4.13 -14.65 6.12
N LEU A 22 -3.01 -14.93 5.44
CA LEU A 22 -2.71 -16.28 4.90
C LEU A 22 -2.51 -17.33 5.99
N GLN A 23 -2.12 -16.93 7.20
CA GLN A 23 -1.96 -17.86 8.34
C GLN A 23 -3.30 -18.16 9.02
N LEU A 24 -4.35 -17.38 8.75
CA LEU A 24 -5.67 -17.59 9.31
C LEU A 24 -6.45 -18.63 8.51
N LYS A 25 -7.28 -19.42 9.22
CA LYS A 25 -8.30 -20.24 8.56
C LYS A 25 -9.37 -19.34 7.97
N ASN A 26 -9.96 -19.69 6.82
CA ASN A 26 -11.02 -18.89 6.18
C ASN A 26 -12.24 -18.63 7.09
N THR A 27 -12.47 -19.48 8.08
CA THR A 27 -13.55 -19.35 9.08
C THR A 27 -13.23 -18.41 10.24
N SER A 28 -12.02 -17.85 10.28
CA SER A 28 -11.58 -16.95 11.36
C SER A 28 -12.34 -15.62 11.28
N LYS A 29 -12.72 -15.09 12.43
CA LYS A 29 -13.31 -13.75 12.52
C LYS A 29 -12.20 -12.72 12.35
N VAL A 30 -12.35 -11.84 11.37
CA VAL A 30 -11.43 -10.72 11.15
C VAL A 30 -12.17 -9.42 11.41
N TYR A 31 -11.49 -8.47 12.01
CA TYR A 31 -12.06 -7.17 12.36
C TYR A 31 -11.24 -6.06 11.71
N ARG A 32 -11.92 -5.19 10.98
CA ARG A 32 -11.31 -3.99 10.40
C ARG A 32 -11.57 -2.80 11.29
N LYS A 33 -10.50 -2.13 11.74
CA LYS A 33 -10.60 -0.86 12.46
C LYS A 33 -10.97 0.29 11.49
N GLN A 34 -11.93 1.11 11.86
CA GLN A 34 -12.23 2.35 11.15
C GLN A 34 -11.08 3.34 11.32
N GLN A 35 -10.73 4.08 10.27
CA GLN A 35 -9.69 5.09 10.37
C GLN A 35 -10.10 6.21 11.35
N ASN A 36 -9.15 6.65 12.19
CA ASN A 36 -9.33 7.71 13.18
C ASN A 36 -10.43 7.45 14.23
N SER A 37 -10.77 6.18 14.48
CA SER A 37 -11.80 5.76 15.44
C SER A 37 -11.45 4.40 16.02
N ASP A 38 -11.95 4.09 17.21
CA ASP A 38 -11.79 2.77 17.86
C ASP A 38 -12.95 1.80 17.55
N ILE A 39 -13.68 2.07 16.46
CA ILE A 39 -14.74 1.18 15.96
C ILE A 39 -14.13 0.06 15.10
N PHE A 40 -14.57 -1.17 15.34
CA PHE A 40 -14.15 -2.36 14.60
C PHE A 40 -15.35 -3.01 13.91
N PHE A 41 -15.25 -3.24 12.61
CA PHE A 41 -16.27 -3.92 11.82
C PHE A 41 -15.88 -5.37 11.57
N LEU A 42 -16.82 -6.28 11.81
CA LEU A 42 -16.64 -7.68 11.45
C LEU A 42 -16.51 -7.82 9.92
N SER A 43 -15.54 -8.61 9.49
CA SER A 43 -15.25 -8.91 8.10
C SER A 43 -14.83 -10.37 7.94
N THR A 44 -14.54 -10.77 6.70
CA THR A 44 -14.05 -12.12 6.37
C THR A 44 -12.60 -12.05 5.91
N VAL A 45 -11.88 -13.16 6.09
CA VAL A 45 -10.49 -13.30 5.60
C VAL A 45 -10.40 -12.97 4.11
N ASP A 46 -11.32 -13.49 3.30
CA ASP A 46 -11.34 -13.26 1.84
C ASP A 46 -11.53 -11.78 1.48
N LYS A 47 -12.44 -11.10 2.16
CA LYS A 47 -12.73 -9.67 1.91
C LYS A 47 -11.54 -8.79 2.30
N GLU A 48 -10.91 -9.06 3.45
CA GLU A 48 -9.73 -8.33 3.89
C GLU A 48 -8.52 -8.62 2.99
N MET A 49 -8.36 -9.87 2.54
CA MET A 49 -7.32 -10.26 1.58
C MET A 49 -7.49 -9.53 0.25
N GLN A 50 -8.70 -9.51 -0.31
CA GLN A 50 -8.99 -8.78 -1.55
C GLN A 50 -8.75 -7.28 -1.39
N THR A 51 -9.16 -6.70 -0.26
CA THR A 51 -8.91 -5.27 0.01
C THR A 51 -7.41 -4.99 0.07
N SER A 52 -6.66 -5.81 0.80
CA SER A 52 -5.21 -5.63 0.93
C SER A 52 -4.49 -5.76 -0.42
N LYS A 53 -4.90 -6.70 -1.27
CA LYS A 53 -4.38 -6.83 -2.65
C LYS A 53 -4.64 -5.56 -3.46
N HIS A 54 -5.88 -5.08 -3.47
CA HIS A 54 -6.24 -3.87 -4.19
C HIS A 54 -5.47 -2.64 -3.68
N THR A 55 -5.34 -2.47 -2.37
CA THR A 55 -4.55 -1.38 -1.78
C THR A 55 -3.07 -1.49 -2.16
N LEU A 56 -2.48 -2.70 -2.10
CA LEU A 56 -1.09 -2.92 -2.48
C LEU A 56 -0.83 -2.57 -3.95
N ASP A 57 -1.73 -2.98 -4.86
CA ASP A 57 -1.61 -2.69 -6.29
C ASP A 57 -1.65 -1.18 -6.58
N ASN A 58 -2.54 -0.46 -5.90
CA ASN A 58 -2.64 1.00 -6.01
C ASN A 58 -1.36 1.69 -5.51
N LEU A 59 -0.83 1.26 -4.36
CA LEU A 59 0.40 1.83 -3.78
C LEU A 59 1.62 1.57 -4.67
N LEU A 60 1.74 0.37 -5.25
CA LEU A 60 2.81 0.04 -6.20
C LEU A 60 2.72 0.88 -7.47
N THR A 61 1.49 1.13 -7.95
CA THR A 61 1.25 2.01 -9.10
C THR A 61 1.67 3.45 -8.80
N GLU A 62 1.32 3.96 -7.62
CA GLU A 62 1.72 5.31 -7.19
C GLU A 62 3.24 5.44 -7.03
N LEU A 63 3.90 4.45 -6.42
CA LEU A 63 5.35 4.43 -6.26
C LEU A 63 6.05 4.45 -7.63
N LYS A 64 5.57 3.64 -8.58
CA LYS A 64 6.10 3.61 -9.95
C LYS A 64 5.91 4.96 -10.66
N ALA A 65 4.75 5.60 -10.50
CA ALA A 65 4.50 6.92 -11.08
C ALA A 65 5.45 7.98 -10.48
N LEU A 66 5.71 7.93 -9.18
CA LEU A 66 6.66 8.82 -8.51
C LEU A 66 8.09 8.64 -9.05
N ASP A 67 8.54 7.39 -9.20
CA ASP A 67 9.86 7.09 -9.77
C ASP A 67 9.98 7.55 -11.23
N GLN A 68 8.88 7.54 -11.99
CA GLN A 68 8.85 8.06 -13.36
C GLN A 68 8.93 9.58 -13.40
N SER A 69 8.19 10.29 -12.54
CA SER A 69 8.30 11.75 -12.45
C SER A 69 9.70 12.20 -12.06
N ASP A 70 10.34 11.52 -11.10
CA ASP A 70 11.71 11.84 -10.69
C ASP A 70 12.71 11.67 -11.85
N LYS A 71 12.53 10.64 -12.69
CA LYS A 71 13.37 10.43 -13.88
C LYS A 71 13.17 11.52 -14.94
N ILE A 72 11.92 11.94 -15.17
CA ILE A 72 11.61 13.00 -16.15
C ILE A 72 12.23 14.33 -15.71
N SER A 73 12.02 14.74 -14.46
CA SER A 73 12.58 15.98 -13.92
C SER A 73 14.12 16.00 -13.93
N ASN A 74 14.76 14.86 -13.72
CA ASN A 74 16.22 14.76 -13.81
C ASN A 74 16.74 14.85 -15.26
N ASN A 75 15.98 14.36 -16.24
CA ASN A 75 16.37 14.42 -17.66
C ASN A 75 16.20 15.83 -18.25
N GLU A 76 15.12 16.54 -17.92
CA GLU A 76 14.89 17.93 -18.36
C GLU A 76 15.97 18.89 -17.83
N ASN A 77 16.40 18.71 -16.58
CA ASN A 77 17.50 19.49 -16.01
C ASN A 77 18.85 19.21 -16.68
N SER A 78 19.04 18.05 -17.31
CA SER A 78 20.29 17.71 -18.00
C SER A 78 20.38 18.31 -19.41
N GLN A 79 19.25 18.64 -20.04
CA GLN A 79 19.19 19.29 -21.36
C GLN A 79 19.35 20.82 -21.32
N LEU A 80 19.14 21.44 -20.16
CA LEU A 80 19.27 22.90 -19.98
C LEU A 80 20.70 23.36 -19.63
N VAL A 81 21.65 22.42 -19.43
CA VAL A 81 23.03 22.71 -18.99
C VAL A 81 24.06 22.36 -20.08
N SER A 82 23.62 22.16 -21.33
CA SER A 82 24.44 21.88 -22.51
C SER A 82 24.17 22.89 -23.61
#